data_AF-A0A084QYL8-F1
#
_entry.id   AF-A0A084QYL8-F1
#
_cell.length_a   1.000
_cell.length_b   1.000
_cell.length_c   1.000
_cell.angle_alpha   90.00
_cell.angle_beta   90.00
_cell.angle_gamma   90.00
#
_symmetry.space_group_name_H-M   'P 1'
#
loop_
_entity.id
_entity.type
_entity.pdbx_description
1 polymer ?
#
loop_
_entity_poly.entity_id
_entity_poly.type
_entity_poly.pdbx_seq_one_letter_code
_entity_poly.pdbx_strand_id
1 'polypeptide(L)'
;MTYSPELWGWEQSWSARIIEDELFLCATHTIDSSSVSDSQLRALIDNCSAYGICRHVIPSQVSAIQKPRQPGSKEQFSLCRESRGSCSKCLTDYCTTIERKELRYKATPHTQAEPAGSFWVITIVAYHQLGGCRSPDDWKWAAITTSHQGPRYHHVNPAYRPGMVRRKWLGSFVGQVYRILEGMTEDVAELSRLATLNL
;
A
#
# COMPACT_ATOMS: atom_id res chain seq x y z
N MET A 1 9.03 24.05 -2.20
CA MET A 1 8.76 23.59 -0.84
C MET A 1 7.39 24.12 -0.43
N THR A 2 6.34 23.33 -0.60
CA THR A 2 4.99 23.66 -0.13
C THR A 2 4.78 22.96 1.21
N TYR A 3 4.69 23.75 2.27
CA TYR A 3 4.33 23.34 3.61
C TYR A 3 2.97 22.64 3.54
N SER A 4 2.92 21.32 3.71
CA SER A 4 1.65 20.64 4.01
C SER A 4 1.39 20.83 5.50
N PRO A 5 0.17 21.22 5.90
CA PRO A 5 -0.17 21.27 7.32
C PRO A 5 0.10 19.87 7.89
N GLU A 6 0.69 19.82 9.08
CA GLU A 6 0.96 18.57 9.78
C GLU A 6 -0.34 17.80 9.92
N LEU A 7 -0.53 16.82 9.04
CA LEU A 7 -1.74 16.02 8.96
C LEU A 7 -1.53 14.86 9.91
N TRP A 8 -1.87 15.13 11.17
CA TRP A 8 -1.70 14.22 12.29
C TRP A 8 -2.30 12.85 11.97
N GLY A 9 -1.51 11.80 12.15
CA GLY A 9 -1.94 10.41 11.97
C GLY A 9 -1.87 9.88 10.54
N TRP A 10 -1.38 10.63 9.53
CA TRP A 10 -1.08 10.09 8.20
C TRP A 10 0.41 9.84 8.00
N GLU A 11 0.81 8.58 7.93
CA GLU A 11 2.16 8.16 7.59
C GLU A 11 2.22 7.56 6.19
N GLN A 12 3.29 7.86 5.47
CA GLN A 12 3.52 7.31 4.13
C GLN A 12 4.96 6.83 3.97
N SER A 13 5.12 5.63 3.43
CA SER A 13 6.42 5.11 3.00
C SER A 13 6.34 4.64 1.55
N TRP A 14 7.48 4.72 0.85
CA TRP A 14 7.60 4.33 -0.55
C TRP A 14 8.74 3.35 -0.73
N SER A 15 8.56 2.45 -1.69
CA SER A 15 9.62 1.59 -2.22
C SER A 15 9.49 1.51 -3.73
N ALA A 16 10.60 1.28 -4.42
CA ALA A 16 10.65 1.19 -5.87
C ALA A 16 11.42 -0.06 -6.31
N ARG A 17 11.05 -0.61 -7.46
CA ARG A 17 11.71 -1.78 -8.07
C ARG A 17 11.68 -1.67 -9.59
N ILE A 18 12.69 -2.24 -10.24
CA ILE A 18 12.69 -2.46 -11.68
C ILE A 18 12.42 -3.95 -11.90
N ILE A 19 11.36 -4.28 -12.66
CA ILE A 19 10.95 -5.65 -12.97
C ILE A 19 10.73 -5.70 -14.48
N GLU A 20 11.44 -6.57 -15.19
CA GLU A 20 11.32 -6.70 -16.65
C GLU A 20 11.54 -5.36 -17.40
N ASP A 21 12.52 -4.56 -16.97
CA ASP A 21 12.83 -3.20 -17.48
C ASP A 21 11.74 -2.13 -17.22
N GLU A 22 10.74 -2.45 -16.40
CA GLU A 22 9.68 -1.52 -16.02
C GLU A 22 9.83 -1.07 -14.57
N LEU A 23 9.57 0.21 -14.31
CA LEU A 23 9.52 0.77 -12.97
C LEU A 23 8.20 0.42 -12.30
N PHE A 24 8.31 -0.11 -11.09
CA PHE A 24 7.21 -0.29 -10.15
C PHE A 24 7.45 0.53 -8.89
N LEU A 25 6.37 1.05 -8.32
CA LEU A 25 6.36 1.70 -7.00
C LEU A 25 5.41 0.97 -6.06
N CYS A 26 5.75 0.93 -4.78
CA CYS A 26 4.85 0.50 -3.73
C CYS A 26 4.77 1.58 -2.66
N ALA A 27 3.58 2.12 -2.44
CA ALA A 27 3.29 3.06 -1.37
C ALA A 27 2.57 2.34 -0.23
N THR A 28 2.99 2.57 1.00
CA THR A 28 2.21 2.19 2.18
C THR A 28 1.72 3.45 2.85
N HIS A 29 0.40 3.59 2.94
CA HIS A 29 -0.29 4.66 3.64
C HIS A 29 -0.87 4.11 4.93
N THR A 30 -0.59 4.75 6.05
CA THR A 30 -1.14 4.38 7.35
C THR A 30 -1.86 5.58 7.92
N ILE A 31 -3.11 5.37 8.32
CA ILE A 31 -3.93 6.36 9.02
C ILE A 31 -4.32 5.78 10.37
N ASP A 32 -4.04 6.48 11.47
CA ASP A 32 -4.49 6.05 12.78
C ASP A 32 -5.32 7.13 13.49
N SER A 33 -6.27 6.69 14.33
CA SER A 33 -7.09 7.57 15.17
C SER A 33 -6.59 7.66 16.61
N SER A 34 -5.29 7.49 16.87
CA SER A 34 -4.78 7.54 18.26
C SER A 34 -4.93 8.94 18.89
N SER A 35 -4.92 9.99 18.06
CA SER A 35 -4.99 11.40 18.46
C SER A 35 -6.32 12.09 18.12
N VAL A 36 -7.24 11.40 17.45
CA VAL A 36 -8.51 11.96 16.95
C VAL A 36 -9.68 11.01 17.21
N SER A 37 -10.90 11.53 17.26
CA SER A 37 -12.09 10.68 17.39
C SER A 37 -12.38 9.90 16.10
N ASP A 38 -13.09 8.77 16.20
CA ASP A 38 -13.52 7.96 15.04
C ASP A 38 -14.29 8.80 14.00
N SER A 39 -15.11 9.76 14.44
CA SER A 39 -15.83 10.67 13.54
C SER A 39 -14.92 11.66 12.83
N GLN A 40 -13.85 12.13 13.50
CA GLN A 40 -12.85 12.99 12.87
C GLN A 40 -12.03 12.19 11.85
N LEU A 41 -11.61 10.98 12.18
CA LEU A 41 -10.95 10.08 11.24
C LEU A 41 -11.81 9.83 9.99
N ARG A 42 -13.10 9.58 10.17
CA ARG A 42 -14.05 9.42 9.05
C ARG A 42 -14.11 10.68 8.18
N ALA A 43 -14.25 11.85 8.80
CA ALA A 43 -14.28 13.12 8.09
C ALA A 43 -12.97 13.40 7.33
N LEU A 44 -11.82 13.02 7.88
CA LEU A 44 -10.52 13.13 7.19
C LEU A 44 -10.49 12.27 5.94
N ILE A 45 -10.94 11.02 6.03
CA ILE A 45 -10.98 10.09 4.89
C ILE A 45 -11.95 10.55 3.80
N ASP A 46 -13.11 11.09 4.20
CA ASP A 46 -14.14 11.55 3.26
C ASP A 46 -13.72 12.81 2.50
N ASN A 47 -13.06 13.74 3.18
CA ASN A 47 -12.77 15.06 2.62
C ASN A 47 -11.36 15.20 2.05
N CYS A 48 -10.43 14.29 2.37
CA CYS A 48 -9.05 14.45 1.93
C CYS A 48 -8.77 13.74 0.60
N SER A 49 -8.80 14.51 -0.49
CA SER A 49 -8.39 14.07 -1.82
C SER A 49 -6.87 14.08 -2.03
N ALA A 50 -6.11 14.74 -1.15
CA ALA A 50 -4.65 14.85 -1.24
C ALA A 50 -3.94 13.49 -1.09
N TYR A 51 -4.66 12.50 -0.56
CA TYR A 51 -4.14 11.19 -0.19
C TYR A 51 -4.68 10.05 -1.05
N GLY A 52 -4.80 10.31 -2.34
CA GLY A 52 -5.14 9.27 -3.29
C GLY A 52 -4.15 8.11 -3.25
N ILE A 53 -4.68 6.89 -3.32
CA ILE A 53 -3.90 5.69 -3.67
C ILE A 53 -3.21 5.94 -5.01
N CYS A 54 -3.99 6.48 -5.96
CA CYS A 54 -3.50 7.17 -7.13
C CYS A 54 -4.39 8.40 -7.35
N ARG A 55 -4.13 9.20 -8.39
CA ARG A 55 -4.98 10.36 -8.73
C ARG A 55 -6.43 10.01 -9.06
N HIS A 56 -6.74 8.74 -9.28
CA HIS A 56 -8.07 8.26 -9.65
C HIS A 56 -8.83 7.56 -8.54
N VAL A 57 -8.14 7.12 -7.48
CA VAL A 57 -8.73 6.37 -6.37
C VAL A 57 -8.35 7.06 -5.08
N ILE A 58 -9.33 7.72 -4.47
CA ILE A 58 -9.19 8.30 -3.14
C ILE A 58 -9.69 7.32 -2.07
N PRO A 59 -9.22 7.42 -0.80
CA PRO A 59 -9.59 6.49 0.25
C PRO A 59 -11.11 6.33 0.45
N SER A 60 -11.89 7.40 0.31
CA SER A 60 -13.36 7.36 0.40
C SER A 60 -14.05 6.57 -0.71
N GLN A 61 -13.36 6.21 -1.78
CA GLN A 61 -13.85 5.37 -2.88
C GLN A 61 -13.51 3.89 -2.72
N VAL A 62 -12.69 3.54 -1.72
CA VAL A 62 -12.31 2.15 -1.47
C VAL A 62 -13.47 1.41 -0.82
N SER A 63 -13.96 0.34 -1.46
CA SER A 63 -15.13 -0.41 -0.99
C SER A 63 -14.98 -0.93 0.45
N ALA A 64 -13.75 -1.29 0.86
CA ALA A 64 -13.46 -1.72 2.23
C ALA A 64 -13.68 -0.62 3.28
N ILE A 65 -13.46 0.63 2.89
CA ILE A 65 -13.64 1.84 3.71
C ILE A 65 -15.08 2.36 3.63
N GLN A 66 -15.79 2.05 2.54
CA GLN A 66 -17.16 2.51 2.28
C GLN A 66 -18.26 1.69 2.97
N LYS A 67 -17.96 0.58 3.67
CA LYS A 67 -18.99 -0.37 4.11
C LYS A 67 -20.20 0.33 4.74
N PRO A 68 -21.43 -0.08 4.36
CA PRO A 68 -22.64 0.63 4.70
C PRO A 68 -22.76 0.72 6.22
N ARG A 69 -23.00 1.92 6.74
CA ARG A 69 -23.52 2.14 8.09
C ARG A 69 -24.65 1.15 8.29
N GLN A 70 -24.42 0.07 9.03
CA GLN A 70 -25.55 -0.76 9.44
C GLN A 70 -26.49 0.17 10.22
N PRO A 71 -27.79 0.20 9.91
CA PRO A 71 -28.73 1.04 10.66
C PRO A 71 -28.63 0.69 12.15
N GLY A 72 -28.18 1.65 12.97
CA GLY A 72 -27.97 1.46 14.40
C GLY A 72 -26.54 1.11 14.85
N SER A 73 -25.61 0.84 13.92
CA SER A 73 -24.19 0.70 14.29
C SER A 73 -23.56 2.05 14.57
N LYS A 74 -22.88 2.16 15.72
CA LYS A 74 -22.05 3.32 16.08
C LYS A 74 -20.67 3.26 15.43
N GLU A 75 -20.29 2.12 14.84
CA GLU A 75 -18.96 1.93 14.27
C GLU A 75 -18.82 2.64 12.92
N GLN A 76 -17.80 3.49 12.79
CA GLN A 76 -17.51 4.25 11.57
C GLN A 76 -16.79 3.40 10.51
N PHE A 77 -16.19 2.28 10.91
CA PHE A 77 -15.40 1.40 10.07
C PHE A 77 -15.72 -0.06 10.37
N SER A 78 -15.45 -0.94 9.40
CA SER A 78 -15.51 -2.38 9.60
C SER A 78 -14.12 -2.97 9.52
N LEU A 79 -13.81 -3.92 10.40
CA LEU A 79 -12.58 -4.69 10.30
C LEU A 79 -12.47 -5.35 8.92
N CYS A 80 -11.29 -5.26 8.33
CA CYS A 80 -10.94 -6.01 7.13
C CYS A 80 -9.45 -6.28 7.10
N ARG A 81 -9.05 -7.36 6.44
CA ARG A 81 -7.65 -7.73 6.26
C ARG A 81 -7.38 -7.94 4.80
N GLU A 82 -6.42 -7.20 4.26
CA GLU A 82 -5.97 -7.30 2.87
C GLU A 82 -7.11 -7.25 1.82
N SER A 83 -8.14 -6.44 2.05
CA SER A 83 -9.21 -6.24 1.08
C SER A 83 -8.63 -5.64 -0.19
N ARG A 84 -8.74 -6.35 -1.32
CA ARG A 84 -8.07 -5.99 -2.58
C ARG A 84 -8.93 -5.08 -3.43
N GLY A 85 -8.27 -4.20 -4.17
CA GLY A 85 -8.89 -3.41 -5.23
C GLY A 85 -7.86 -3.03 -6.29
N SER A 86 -8.37 -2.47 -7.39
CA SER A 86 -7.55 -2.00 -8.51
C SER A 86 -8.17 -0.73 -9.10
N CYS A 87 -7.34 0.15 -9.64
CA CYS A 87 -7.79 1.29 -10.41
C CYS A 87 -8.20 0.84 -11.81
N SER A 88 -9.32 1.37 -12.33
CA SER A 88 -9.77 1.08 -13.70
C SER A 88 -9.17 2.02 -14.76
N LYS A 89 -8.36 3.00 -14.36
CA LYS A 89 -7.81 4.06 -15.23
C LYS A 89 -6.29 4.04 -15.37
N CYS A 90 -5.58 3.50 -14.37
CA CYS A 90 -4.13 3.33 -14.40
C CYS A 90 -3.74 1.96 -13.84
N LEU A 91 -2.48 1.57 -14.04
CA LEU A 91 -1.93 0.31 -13.55
C LEU A 91 -1.59 0.41 -12.06
N THR A 92 -2.64 0.51 -11.24
CA THR A 92 -2.55 0.55 -9.79
C THR A 92 -3.40 -0.56 -9.18
N ASP A 93 -2.76 -1.45 -8.43
CA ASP A 93 -3.43 -2.38 -7.51
C ASP A 93 -3.26 -1.89 -6.09
N TYR A 94 -4.18 -2.23 -5.20
CA TYR A 94 -4.03 -1.92 -3.79
C TYR A 94 -4.66 -2.99 -2.89
N CYS A 95 -4.23 -3.01 -1.63
CA CYS A 95 -4.91 -3.75 -0.57
C CYS A 95 -5.06 -2.90 0.68
N THR A 96 -6.21 -3.04 1.33
CA THR A 96 -6.59 -2.28 2.52
C THR A 96 -6.76 -3.21 3.70
N THR A 97 -6.18 -2.84 4.83
CA THR A 97 -6.39 -3.47 6.13
C THR A 97 -6.95 -2.41 7.08
N ILE A 98 -8.03 -2.75 7.77
CA ILE A 98 -8.66 -1.92 8.79
C ILE A 98 -8.67 -2.75 10.06
N GLU A 99 -7.97 -2.28 11.07
CA GLU A 99 -7.83 -2.96 12.35
C GLU A 99 -8.09 -2.00 13.52
N ARG A 100 -8.44 -2.58 14.67
CA ARG A 100 -8.64 -1.84 15.92
C ARG A 100 -7.50 -2.20 16.86
N LYS A 101 -6.71 -1.20 17.27
CA LYS A 101 -5.59 -1.37 18.20
C LYS A 101 -5.95 -0.83 19.58
N GLU A 102 -5.40 -1.46 20.61
CA GLU A 102 -5.53 -1.00 21.98
C GLU A 102 -4.39 -0.05 22.34
N LEU A 103 -4.70 1.03 23.06
CA LEU A 103 -3.68 1.87 23.70
C LEU A 103 -3.03 1.07 24.82
N ARG A 104 -1.76 0.71 24.64
CA ARG A 104 -1.03 -0.12 25.61
C ARG A 104 -0.79 0.59 26.96
N TYR A 105 -1.00 1.91 27.07
CA TYR A 105 -0.74 2.65 28.31
C TYR A 105 -1.65 3.87 28.52
N LYS A 106 -2.40 3.87 29.63
CA LYS A 106 -2.66 5.05 30.46
C LYS A 106 -2.24 4.71 31.89
N ALA A 107 -0.93 4.69 32.16
CA ALA A 107 -0.44 4.55 33.53
C ALA A 107 -0.47 5.93 34.19
N THR A 108 -1.60 6.31 34.78
CA THR A 108 -1.63 7.38 35.79
C THR A 108 -1.41 6.74 37.17
N PRO A 109 -0.48 7.23 37.99
CA PRO A 109 -0.16 6.63 39.29
C PRO A 109 -1.33 6.57 40.29
N HIS A 110 -2.42 7.35 40.08
CA HIS A 110 -3.38 7.67 41.13
C HIS A 110 -4.87 7.57 40.73
N THR A 111 -5.22 6.89 39.65
CA THR A 111 -6.63 6.71 39.26
C THR A 111 -6.92 5.28 38.83
N GLN A 112 -8.10 4.79 39.22
CA GLN A 112 -8.67 3.51 38.79
C GLN A 112 -8.46 3.34 37.28
N ALA A 113 -8.00 2.15 36.86
CA ALA A 113 -7.68 1.84 35.48
C ALA A 113 -8.88 2.16 34.57
N GLU A 114 -8.81 3.31 33.90
CA GLU A 114 -9.70 3.64 32.79
C GLU A 114 -9.54 2.56 31.71
N PRO A 115 -10.63 2.11 31.05
CA PRO A 115 -10.52 1.15 29.97
C PRO A 115 -9.53 1.68 28.94
N ALA A 116 -8.53 0.86 28.60
CA ALA A 116 -7.57 1.16 27.55
C ALA A 116 -8.37 1.56 26.29
N GLY A 117 -8.23 2.82 25.89
CA GLY A 117 -8.88 3.31 24.69
C GLY A 117 -8.44 2.44 23.51
N SER A 118 -9.34 2.16 22.58
CA SER A 118 -8.97 1.54 21.31
C SER A 118 -9.11 2.56 20.19
N PHE A 119 -8.26 2.45 19.18
CA PHE A 119 -8.21 3.34 18.03
C PHE A 119 -8.17 2.53 16.74
N TRP A 120 -8.64 3.13 15.65
CA TRP A 120 -8.58 2.53 14.33
C TRP A 120 -7.22 2.74 13.70
N VAL A 121 -6.76 1.74 12.96
CA VAL A 121 -5.64 1.84 12.04
C VAL A 121 -6.09 1.35 10.67
N ILE A 122 -5.91 2.20 9.67
CA ILE A 122 -6.22 1.94 8.27
C ILE A 122 -4.92 1.94 7.51
N THR A 123 -4.53 0.78 6.99
CA THR A 123 -3.34 0.63 6.15
C THR A 123 -3.77 0.36 4.73
N ILE A 124 -3.27 1.15 3.78
CA ILE A 124 -3.46 0.95 2.35
C ILE A 124 -2.08 0.75 1.72
N VAL A 125 -1.86 -0.42 1.13
CA VAL A 125 -0.66 -0.70 0.35
C VAL A 125 -1.03 -0.63 -1.13
N ALA A 126 -0.47 0.34 -1.84
CA ALA A 126 -0.68 0.58 -3.26
C ALA A 126 0.54 0.10 -4.07
N TYR A 127 0.30 -0.53 -5.21
CA TYR A 127 1.32 -1.02 -6.14
C TYR A 127 1.07 -0.39 -7.50
N HIS A 128 2.06 0.32 -8.04
CA HIS A 128 1.99 1.05 -9.30
C HIS A 128 2.97 0.46 -10.30
N GLN A 129 2.56 0.33 -11.56
CA GLN A 129 3.45 0.06 -12.69
C GLN A 129 3.51 1.33 -13.54
N LEU A 130 4.69 1.95 -13.60
CA LEU A 130 4.92 3.23 -14.28
C LEU A 130 5.45 3.07 -15.71
N GLY A 131 5.90 1.87 -16.08
CA GLY A 131 6.39 1.57 -17.43
C GLY A 131 7.91 1.63 -17.55
N GLY A 132 8.41 1.66 -18.79
CA GLY A 132 9.84 1.63 -19.07
C GLY A 132 10.56 2.86 -18.52
N CYS A 133 11.64 2.66 -17.75
CA CYS A 133 12.44 3.75 -17.15
C CYS A 133 13.01 4.72 -18.19
N ARG A 134 13.21 4.25 -19.43
CA ARG A 134 13.81 5.00 -20.54
C ARG A 134 12.80 5.50 -21.57
N SER A 135 11.50 5.30 -21.29
CA SER A 135 10.42 5.66 -22.21
C SER A 135 9.46 6.62 -21.51
N PRO A 136 9.83 7.91 -21.36
CA PRO A 136 8.96 8.90 -20.74
C PRO A 136 7.63 9.08 -21.49
N ASP A 137 7.59 8.72 -22.78
CA ASP A 137 6.38 8.68 -23.60
C ASP A 137 5.52 7.42 -23.40
N ASP A 138 5.94 6.48 -22.53
CA ASP A 138 5.11 5.33 -22.17
C ASP A 138 3.83 5.85 -21.51
N TRP A 139 2.69 5.47 -22.09
CA TRP A 139 1.36 5.89 -21.66
C TRP A 139 1.10 5.62 -20.18
N LYS A 140 1.81 4.67 -19.55
CA LYS A 140 1.71 4.34 -18.12
C LYS A 140 2.12 5.52 -17.23
N TRP A 141 3.14 6.28 -17.61
CA TRP A 141 3.56 7.51 -16.93
C TRP A 141 2.47 8.58 -16.97
N ALA A 142 1.86 8.76 -18.15
CA ALA A 142 0.75 9.70 -18.32
C ALA A 142 -0.50 9.23 -17.55
N ALA A 143 -0.77 7.92 -17.52
CA ALA A 143 -1.95 7.37 -16.86
C ALA A 143 -1.95 7.65 -15.36
N ILE A 144 -0.83 7.52 -14.64
CA ILE A 144 -0.83 7.78 -13.18
C ILE A 144 -0.93 9.28 -12.83
N THR A 145 -0.42 10.15 -13.71
CA THR A 145 -0.30 11.60 -13.45
C THR A 145 -1.48 12.40 -13.98
N THR A 146 -2.19 11.92 -14.99
CA THR A 146 -3.29 12.67 -15.60
C THR A 146 -4.65 12.15 -15.13
N SER A 147 -5.64 13.04 -15.06
CA SER A 147 -7.06 12.66 -14.90
C SER A 147 -7.63 12.01 -16.17
N HIS A 148 -6.86 12.05 -17.27
CA HIS A 148 -7.24 11.47 -18.54
C HIS A 148 -7.19 9.95 -18.47
N GLN A 149 -8.18 9.32 -19.10
CA GLN A 149 -8.14 7.89 -19.35
C GLN A 149 -6.87 7.63 -20.17
N GLY A 150 -5.96 6.76 -19.68
CA GLY A 150 -5.01 6.12 -20.58
C GLY A 150 -5.75 5.51 -21.77
N PRO A 151 -5.08 5.19 -22.89
CA PRO A 151 -5.73 4.65 -24.08
C PRO A 151 -6.74 3.57 -23.66
N ARG A 152 -8.02 3.72 -24.07
CA ARG A 152 -9.19 2.92 -23.63
C ARG A 152 -9.07 1.40 -23.88
N TYR A 153 -7.88 0.88 -24.13
CA TYR A 153 -7.60 -0.49 -24.52
C TYR A 153 -6.84 -1.29 -23.45
N HIS A 154 -6.34 -0.66 -22.38
CA HIS A 154 -5.56 -1.38 -21.37
C HIS A 154 -6.39 -2.36 -20.54
N HIS A 155 -7.67 -2.06 -20.26
CA HIS A 155 -8.56 -3.02 -19.59
C HIS A 155 -8.89 -4.25 -20.45
N VAL A 156 -8.70 -4.15 -21.78
CA VAL A 156 -8.87 -5.27 -22.71
C VAL A 156 -7.60 -6.12 -22.80
N ASN A 157 -6.44 -5.54 -22.51
CA ASN A 157 -5.17 -6.26 -22.56
C ASN A 157 -5.08 -7.25 -21.38
N PRO A 158 -4.99 -8.57 -21.64
CA PRO A 158 -4.88 -9.58 -20.59
C PRO A 158 -3.67 -9.40 -19.66
N ALA A 159 -2.61 -8.73 -20.12
CA ALA A 159 -1.42 -8.44 -19.33
C ALA A 159 -1.67 -7.44 -18.18
N TYR A 160 -2.75 -6.64 -18.26
CA TYR A 160 -3.05 -5.55 -17.33
C TYR A 160 -4.33 -5.79 -16.51
N ARG A 161 -4.68 -7.05 -16.27
CA ARG A 161 -5.85 -7.41 -15.45
C ARG A 161 -5.69 -6.94 -13.99
N PRO A 162 -6.79 -6.65 -13.29
CA PRO A 162 -6.78 -6.40 -11.85
C PRO A 162 -5.93 -7.43 -11.07
N GLY A 163 -5.09 -6.94 -10.17
CA GLY A 163 -4.17 -7.72 -9.36
C GLY A 163 -2.85 -8.11 -10.04
N MET A 164 -2.66 -7.83 -11.34
CA MET A 164 -1.41 -8.16 -12.05
C MET A 164 -0.20 -7.38 -11.53
N VAL A 165 -0.37 -6.09 -11.24
CA VAL A 165 0.72 -5.22 -10.76
C VAL A 165 1.19 -5.70 -9.40
N ARG A 166 0.25 -5.96 -8.48
CA ARG A 166 0.56 -6.55 -7.16
C ARG A 166 1.21 -7.93 -7.29
N ARG A 167 0.72 -8.79 -8.20
CA ARG A 167 1.30 -10.12 -8.43
C ARG A 167 2.74 -10.03 -8.92
N LYS A 168 3.05 -9.17 -9.89
CA LYS A 168 4.42 -8.94 -10.38
C LYS A 168 5.31 -8.41 -9.26
N TRP A 169 4.84 -7.41 -8.51
CA TRP A 169 5.58 -6.86 -7.37
C TRP A 169 5.96 -7.92 -6.34
N LEU A 170 4.99 -8.72 -5.89
CA LEU A 170 5.23 -9.77 -4.88
C LEU A 170 6.00 -10.97 -5.43
N GLY A 171 5.75 -11.36 -6.68
CA GLY A 171 6.46 -12.46 -7.34
C GLY A 171 7.93 -12.15 -7.58
N SER A 172 8.27 -10.90 -7.90
CA SER A 172 9.66 -10.45 -8.00
C SER A 172 10.42 -10.60 -6.67
N PHE A 173 9.74 -10.40 -5.53
CA PHE A 173 10.36 -10.59 -4.21
C PHE A 173 10.75 -12.05 -3.99
N VAL A 174 9.84 -12.98 -4.29
CA VAL A 174 10.08 -14.41 -4.15
C VAL A 174 11.24 -14.83 -5.06
N GLY A 175 11.23 -14.40 -6.33
CA GLY A 175 12.33 -14.65 -7.26
C GLY A 175 13.67 -14.04 -6.81
N GLN A 176 13.66 -12.87 -6.16
CA GLN A 176 14.87 -12.24 -5.65
C GLN A 176 15.42 -12.96 -4.42
N VAL A 177 14.56 -13.45 -3.51
CA VAL A 177 14.99 -14.29 -2.38
C VAL A 177 15.58 -15.60 -2.89
N TYR A 178 14.95 -16.26 -3.88
CA TYR A 178 15.52 -17.46 -4.48
C TYR A 178 16.88 -17.20 -5.14
N ARG A 179 17.06 -16.11 -5.89
CA ARG A 179 18.37 -15.77 -6.47
C ARG A 179 19.43 -15.44 -5.41
N ILE A 180 19.06 -14.81 -4.30
CA ILE A 180 19.98 -14.58 -3.18
C ILE A 180 20.38 -15.91 -2.55
N LEU A 181 19.41 -16.81 -2.32
CA LEU A 181 19.69 -18.13 -1.77
C LEU A 181 20.53 -18.99 -2.73
N GLU A 182 20.24 -18.96 -4.03
CA GLU A 182 21.02 -19.65 -5.06
C GLU A 182 22.45 -19.08 -5.16
N GLY A 183 22.60 -17.75 -5.17
CA GLY A 183 23.92 -17.10 -5.15
C GLY A 183 24.72 -17.43 -3.87
N MET A 184 24.06 -17.53 -2.71
CA MET A 184 24.71 -17.99 -1.47
C MET A 184 25.09 -19.47 -1.54
N THR A 185 24.33 -20.32 -2.23
CA THR A 185 24.70 -21.73 -2.42
C THR A 185 25.86 -21.90 -3.41
N GLU A 186 25.98 -21.02 -4.40
CA GLU A 186 27.14 -20.97 -5.30
C GLU A 186 28.40 -20.54 -4.54
N ASP A 187 28.32 -19.53 -3.66
CA ASP A 187 29.44 -19.13 -2.78
C ASP A 187 29.85 -20.26 -1.82
N VAL A 188 28.91 -21.01 -1.26
CA VAL A 188 29.22 -22.17 -0.40
C VAL A 188 29.86 -23.32 -1.20
N ALA A 189 29.42 -23.54 -2.44
CA ALA A 189 30.01 -24.54 -3.33
C ALA A 189 31.43 -24.13 -3.81
N GLU A 190 31.64 -22.85 -4.09
CA GLU A 190 32.95 -22.26 -4.42
C GLU A 190 33.92 -22.39 -3.24
N LEU A 191 33.47 -22.05 -2.03
CA LEU A 191 34.26 -22.21 -0.79
C LEU A 191 34.56 -23.68 -0.48
N SER A 192 33.63 -24.61 -0.74
CA SER A 192 33.88 -26.05 -0.64
C SER A 192 34.92 -26.55 -1.65
N ARG A 193 34.88 -26.06 -2.91
CA ARG A 193 35.90 -26.43 -3.91
C ARG A 193 37.29 -25.89 -3.55
N LEU A 194 37.37 -24.65 -3.05
CA LEU A 194 38.63 -24.05 -2.61
C LEU A 194 39.21 -24.74 -1.35
N ALA A 195 38.36 -25.27 -0.48
CA ALA A 195 38.78 -26.10 0.65
C ALA A 195 39.28 -27.50 0.25
N THR A 196 38.82 -28.02 -0.90
CA THR A 196 39.21 -29.35 -1.40
C THR A 196 40.47 -29.31 -2.28
N LEU A 197 40.85 -28.14 -2.81
CA LEU A 197 42.06 -27.95 -3.64
C LEU A 197 43.34 -27.62 -2.85
N ASN A 198 43.25 -27.52 -1.52
CA ASN A 198 44.38 -27.27 -0.61
C ASN A 198 44.74 -28.47 0.29
N LEU A 199 44.33 -29.69 -0.10
CA LEU A 199 44.73 -30.96 0.53
C LEU A 199 45.53 -31.83 -0.43
#